data_AF-A0A416KEZ7-F1
#
_entry.id   AF-A0A416KEZ7-F1
#
_cell.length_a   1.000
_cell.length_b   1.000
_cell.length_c   1.000
_cell.angle_alpha   90.00
_cell.angle_beta   90.00
_cell.angle_gamma   90.00
#
_symmetry.space_group_name_H-M   'P 1'
#
loop_
_entity.id
_entity.type
_entity.pdbx_description
1 polymer ?
#
loop_
_entity_poly.entity_id
_entity_poly.type
_entity_poly.pdbx_seq_one_letter_code
_entity_poly.pdbx_strand_id
1 'polypeptide(L)'
;MRLKIGSTYQKAVTIIEKLKEGNASIFICGKSGTGKTTLSSNITRNLLEAGVRIVVIDHRHAVSLPADLEPYVHRQDVSQKPIKLHLFGTSANPADAAASFVDTVASVIRLSDGQKPLLISLLKKSLRDSPASDEALERLHLEVQNSRSLAAPGLEKALTPLWGQKFFENGDFEIFSGITLLELGSFPPSTQHIVEEVVFAALLREATHEDFPPTFLYLDELSNFPLHQTSALGKILNEGRKYGLYCMLVTQSIRNFKAGQRILLQQCKYAMYFQPADDEIRMCARFISSSGGTKLTSMLKSLQVGEFLVSGPVYVGDSDTPTTKPLVVHSKPPEDVVPASDALTIPMPSDTEPLLPPAQIDFLPPLDELDGCDDEDSTQNNEFEPVTEDVCPPLLSLPREHPTTPVSHNEMISEPPKQDLPTAEQIIASIASSNQSRSCYNYYSPAWPQTQPIDSSGVEFDFSHADFSSLVRKDDKRFVFTPNIKT
;
A
#
# COMPACT_ATOMS: atom_id res chain seq x y z
N MET A 1 -26.66 -12.14 9.80
CA MET A 1 -25.30 -12.59 10.18
C MET A 1 -25.13 -12.39 11.68
N ARG A 2 -24.57 -13.40 12.36
CA ARG A 2 -24.21 -13.34 13.78
C ARG A 2 -22.75 -13.73 13.91
N LEU A 3 -21.88 -12.79 14.28
CA LEU A 3 -20.43 -13.02 14.39
C LEU A 3 -20.00 -12.97 15.85
N LYS A 4 -19.48 -14.07 16.38
CA LYS A 4 -18.86 -14.08 17.71
C LYS A 4 -17.45 -13.52 17.59
N ILE A 5 -17.21 -12.34 18.17
CA ILE A 5 -15.91 -11.65 18.10
C ILE A 5 -15.02 -11.90 19.31
N GLY A 6 -15.55 -12.51 20.36
CA GLY A 6 -14.81 -12.85 21.57
C GLY A 6 -15.73 -12.99 22.77
N SER A 7 -15.20 -12.72 23.95
CA SER A 7 -15.97 -12.67 25.20
C SER A 7 -15.46 -11.60 26.15
N THR A 8 -16.37 -11.04 26.95
CA THR A 8 -16.00 -10.52 28.26
C THR A 8 -15.84 -11.69 29.23
N TYR A 9 -15.23 -11.51 30.41
CA TYR A 9 -14.86 -12.53 31.40
C TYR A 9 -15.81 -13.75 31.57
N GLN A 10 -17.10 -13.67 31.24
CA GLN A 10 -18.05 -14.80 31.23
C GLN A 10 -19.05 -14.83 30.07
N LYS A 11 -19.12 -13.79 29.22
CA LYS A 11 -20.20 -13.64 28.23
C LYS A 11 -19.64 -13.42 26.84
N ALA A 12 -20.18 -14.14 25.86
CA ALA A 12 -19.84 -13.95 24.45
C ALA A 12 -20.18 -12.52 24.01
N VAL A 13 -19.30 -11.92 23.21
CA VAL A 13 -19.53 -10.64 22.55
C VAL A 13 -19.78 -10.91 21.08
N THR A 14 -20.90 -10.41 20.59
CA THR A 14 -21.42 -10.77 19.27
C THR A 14 -21.80 -9.53 18.47
N ILE A 15 -21.45 -9.52 17.19
CA ILE A 15 -21.97 -8.59 16.19
C ILE A 15 -23.19 -9.23 15.52
N ILE A 16 -24.31 -8.52 15.47
CA ILE A 16 -25.53 -8.98 14.80
C ILE A 16 -25.87 -7.95 13.74
N GLU A 17 -25.80 -8.35 12.47
CA GLU A 17 -26.10 -7.49 11.34
C GLU A 17 -26.99 -8.18 10.33
N LYS A 18 -27.88 -7.40 9.72
CA LYS A 18 -28.65 -7.81 8.54
C LYS A 18 -27.90 -7.33 7.30
N LEU A 19 -27.25 -8.27 6.62
CA LEU A 19 -26.51 -7.99 5.39
C LEU A 19 -27.46 -7.42 4.32
N LYS A 20 -26.94 -6.58 3.43
CA LYS A 20 -27.65 -5.70 2.47
C LYS A 20 -28.53 -4.59 3.08
N GLU A 21 -28.84 -4.62 4.37
CA GLU A 21 -29.64 -3.56 5.04
C GLU A 21 -28.80 -2.66 5.97
N GLY A 22 -27.65 -3.14 6.40
CA GLY A 22 -26.72 -2.44 7.28
C GLY A 22 -25.30 -2.37 6.74
N ASN A 23 -24.46 -1.66 7.48
CA ASN A 23 -23.01 -1.68 7.30
C ASN A 23 -22.41 -2.75 8.20
N ALA A 24 -21.56 -3.62 7.66
CA ALA A 24 -20.86 -4.65 8.43
C ALA A 24 -19.34 -4.52 8.32
N SER A 25 -18.81 -3.44 7.75
CA SER A 25 -17.37 -3.24 7.59
C SER A 25 -16.65 -3.11 8.93
N ILE A 26 -15.50 -3.76 9.04
CA ILE A 26 -14.70 -3.92 10.25
C ILE A 26 -13.29 -3.36 10.01
N PHE A 27 -12.83 -2.52 10.93
CA PHE A 27 -11.46 -2.03 11.00
C PHE A 27 -10.76 -2.63 12.22
N ILE A 28 -9.55 -3.15 12.05
CA ILE A 28 -8.74 -3.76 13.11
C ILE A 28 -7.36 -3.09 13.14
N CYS A 29 -6.95 -2.59 14.31
CA CYS A 29 -5.69 -1.86 14.47
C CYS A 29 -4.97 -2.26 15.76
N GLY A 30 -3.64 -2.21 15.76
CA GLY A 30 -2.80 -2.37 16.96
C GLY A 30 -1.41 -2.89 16.61
N LYS A 31 -0.44 -2.74 17.52
CA LYS A 31 0.97 -3.10 17.22
C LYS A 31 1.15 -4.58 16.90
N SER A 32 2.29 -4.94 16.30
CA SER A 32 2.59 -6.34 15.96
C SER A 32 2.52 -7.27 17.19
N GLY A 33 2.15 -8.54 16.99
CA GLY A 33 2.10 -9.55 18.05
C GLY A 33 0.91 -9.48 19.03
N THR A 34 -0.05 -8.57 18.82
CA THR A 34 -1.18 -8.37 19.77
C THR A 34 -2.38 -9.29 19.59
N GLY A 35 -2.46 -10.06 18.49
CA GLY A 35 -3.57 -11.00 18.23
C GLY A 35 -4.52 -10.60 17.09
N LYS A 36 -4.20 -9.58 16.29
CA LYS A 36 -5.01 -9.14 15.13
C LYS A 36 -5.33 -10.28 14.16
N THR A 37 -4.32 -11.03 13.72
CA THR A 37 -4.46 -12.15 12.77
C THR A 37 -5.33 -13.27 13.33
N THR A 38 -5.23 -13.53 14.65
CA THR A 38 -6.09 -14.51 15.33
C THR A 38 -7.56 -14.06 15.26
N LEU A 39 -7.83 -12.79 15.55
CA LEU A 39 -9.19 -12.25 15.48
C LEU A 39 -9.73 -12.20 14.05
N SER A 40 -8.95 -11.73 13.07
CA SER A 40 -9.38 -11.70 11.67
C SER A 40 -9.66 -13.11 11.13
N SER A 41 -8.85 -14.11 11.51
CA SER A 41 -9.10 -15.51 11.17
C SER A 41 -10.38 -16.06 11.80
N ASN A 42 -10.65 -15.72 13.07
CA ASN A 42 -11.89 -16.12 13.73
C ASN A 42 -13.11 -15.48 13.07
N ILE A 43 -13.04 -14.19 12.73
CA ILE A 43 -14.10 -13.49 11.99
C ILE A 43 -14.30 -14.14 10.61
N THR A 44 -13.21 -14.46 9.90
CA THR A 44 -13.23 -15.16 8.61
C THR A 44 -14.00 -16.47 8.72
N ARG A 45 -13.71 -17.30 9.73
CA ARG A 45 -14.43 -18.56 9.97
C ARG A 45 -15.94 -18.36 10.16
N ASN A 46 -16.32 -17.42 11.03
CA ASN A 46 -17.74 -17.12 11.28
C ASN A 46 -18.46 -16.58 10.03
N LEU A 47 -17.76 -15.83 9.17
CA LEU A 47 -18.29 -15.34 7.90
C LEU A 47 -18.54 -16.49 6.92
N LEU A 48 -17.60 -17.43 6.82
CA LEU A 48 -17.73 -18.62 5.98
C LEU A 48 -18.89 -19.52 6.43
N GLU A 49 -19.04 -19.74 7.73
CA GLU A 49 -20.18 -20.47 8.32
C GLU A 49 -21.52 -19.82 7.98
N ALA A 50 -21.54 -18.49 7.84
CA ALA A 50 -22.71 -17.73 7.42
C ALA A 50 -22.91 -17.68 5.89
N GLY A 51 -22.09 -18.38 5.10
CA GLY A 51 -22.16 -18.41 3.64
C GLY A 51 -21.71 -17.12 2.96
N VAL A 52 -20.97 -16.26 3.66
CA VAL A 52 -20.47 -14.98 3.12
C VAL A 52 -19.19 -15.24 2.33
N ARG A 53 -19.08 -14.65 1.14
CA ARG A 53 -17.87 -14.74 0.31
C ARG A 53 -16.81 -13.79 0.84
N ILE A 54 -15.54 -14.15 0.66
CA ILE A 54 -14.41 -13.33 1.08
C ILE A 54 -13.44 -13.22 -0.08
N VAL A 55 -13.07 -11.99 -0.43
CA VAL A 55 -12.01 -11.70 -1.41
C VAL A 55 -10.80 -11.19 -0.65
N VAL A 56 -9.65 -11.81 -0.85
CA VAL A 56 -8.38 -11.47 -0.20
C VAL A 56 -7.39 -11.02 -1.27
N ILE A 57 -6.70 -9.90 -1.03
CA ILE A 57 -5.55 -9.50 -1.84
C ILE A 57 -4.27 -9.76 -1.05
N ASP A 58 -3.36 -10.53 -1.63
CA ASP A 58 -2.10 -10.87 -1.01
C ASP A 58 -0.91 -10.31 -1.80
N HIS A 59 -0.17 -9.38 -1.20
CA HIS A 59 0.98 -8.74 -1.82
C HIS A 59 2.27 -9.53 -1.76
N ARG A 60 2.46 -10.48 -0.82
CA ARG A 60 3.78 -11.14 -0.58
C ARG A 60 3.68 -12.49 0.14
N HIS A 61 2.59 -13.22 -0.03
CA HIS A 61 2.23 -14.33 0.88
C HIS A 61 2.18 -13.84 2.34
N ALA A 62 1.80 -12.58 2.52
CA ALA A 62 1.72 -11.92 3.81
C ALA A 62 0.46 -12.37 4.56
N VAL A 63 -0.56 -12.85 3.84
CA VAL A 63 -1.78 -13.35 4.43
C VAL A 63 -1.59 -14.82 4.82
N SER A 64 -1.33 -15.05 6.11
CA SER A 64 -1.30 -16.38 6.69
C SER A 64 -2.72 -16.78 7.14
N LEU A 65 -3.39 -17.61 6.35
CA LEU A 65 -4.64 -18.25 6.77
C LEU A 65 -4.35 -19.52 7.59
N PRO A 66 -5.11 -19.79 8.66
CA PRO A 66 -5.03 -21.05 9.38
C PRO A 66 -5.32 -22.27 8.48
N ALA A 67 -4.69 -23.41 8.80
CA ALA A 67 -4.81 -24.64 8.01
C ALA A 67 -6.26 -25.16 7.88
N ASP A 68 -7.14 -24.87 8.86
CA ASP A 68 -8.55 -25.23 8.79
C ASP A 68 -9.34 -24.41 7.76
N LEU A 69 -8.82 -23.25 7.34
CA LEU A 69 -9.44 -22.42 6.31
C LEU A 69 -9.00 -22.78 4.90
N GLU A 70 -7.82 -23.38 4.72
CA GLU A 70 -7.27 -23.75 3.40
C GLU A 70 -8.23 -24.52 2.48
N PRO A 71 -9.06 -25.47 2.96
CA PRO A 71 -10.04 -26.15 2.11
C PRO A 71 -11.09 -25.24 1.45
N TYR A 72 -11.27 -24.01 1.97
CA TYR A 72 -12.19 -23.01 1.45
C TYR A 72 -11.50 -21.93 0.61
N VAL A 73 -10.18 -22.04 0.40
CA VAL A 73 -9.38 -21.05 -0.32
C VAL A 73 -9.21 -21.44 -1.79
N HIS A 74 -9.72 -20.60 -2.66
CA HIS A 74 -9.42 -20.59 -4.09
C HIS A 74 -8.28 -19.59 -4.32
N ARG A 75 -7.04 -20.12 -4.39
CA ARG A 75 -5.84 -19.32 -4.66
C ARG A 75 -5.67 -19.10 -6.17
N GLN A 76 -5.40 -17.86 -6.54
CA GLN A 76 -5.05 -17.49 -7.91
C GLN A 76 -3.81 -16.60 -7.91
N ASP A 77 -2.71 -17.15 -8.40
CA ASP A 77 -1.52 -16.37 -8.77
C ASP A 77 -1.79 -15.64 -10.09
N VAL A 78 -1.89 -14.32 -9.99
CA VAL A 78 -2.24 -13.45 -11.12
C VAL A 78 -1.13 -13.41 -12.17
N SER A 79 0.11 -13.78 -11.82
CA SER A 79 1.20 -13.94 -12.78
C SER A 79 1.07 -15.19 -13.65
N GLN A 80 0.35 -16.21 -13.17
CA GLN A 80 0.14 -17.48 -13.87
C GLN A 80 -1.22 -17.55 -14.55
N LYS A 81 -2.26 -16.99 -13.93
CA LYS A 81 -3.63 -16.96 -14.43
C LYS A 81 -4.19 -15.54 -14.38
N PRO A 82 -4.48 -14.91 -15.54
CA PRO A 82 -5.12 -13.60 -15.59
C PRO A 82 -6.46 -13.59 -14.83
N ILE A 83 -6.84 -12.45 -14.28
CA ILE A 83 -8.12 -12.27 -13.59
C ILE A 83 -9.21 -12.05 -14.62
N LYS A 84 -10.24 -12.90 -14.64
CA LYS A 84 -11.46 -12.64 -15.41
C LYS A 84 -12.18 -11.46 -14.84
N LEU A 85 -12.35 -10.40 -15.64
CA LEU A 85 -13.24 -9.28 -15.33
C LEU A 85 -13.50 -8.46 -16.59
N HIS A 86 -14.62 -7.74 -16.59
CA HIS A 86 -14.89 -6.71 -17.60
C HIS A 86 -14.06 -5.46 -17.31
N LEU A 87 -12.85 -5.39 -17.88
CA LEU A 87 -11.84 -4.35 -17.60
C LEU A 87 -12.38 -2.92 -17.77
N PHE A 88 -13.05 -2.65 -18.89
CA PHE A 88 -13.61 -1.34 -19.23
C PHE A 88 -15.08 -1.18 -18.76
N GLY A 89 -15.57 -2.11 -17.94
CA GLY A 89 -16.97 -2.18 -17.54
C GLY A 89 -17.88 -2.74 -18.64
N THR A 90 -19.19 -2.74 -18.35
CA THR A 90 -20.23 -3.29 -19.22
C THR A 90 -20.97 -2.21 -20.04
N SER A 91 -20.50 -0.97 -20.00
CA SER A 91 -21.13 0.12 -20.75
C SER A 91 -21.02 -0.11 -22.26
N ALA A 92 -22.16 -0.09 -22.94
CA ALA A 92 -22.22 -0.15 -24.40
C ALA A 92 -21.67 1.14 -25.07
N ASN A 93 -21.44 2.22 -24.30
CA ASN A 93 -20.87 3.46 -24.80
C ASN A 93 -19.34 3.48 -24.58
N PRO A 94 -18.52 3.42 -25.66
CA PRO A 94 -17.06 3.44 -25.54
C PRO A 94 -16.50 4.68 -24.84
N ALA A 95 -17.21 5.82 -24.89
CA ALA A 95 -16.78 7.04 -24.22
C ALA A 95 -16.87 6.92 -22.69
N ASP A 96 -17.96 6.34 -22.19
CA ASP A 96 -18.20 6.17 -20.76
C ASP A 96 -17.27 5.08 -20.19
N ALA A 97 -17.09 3.98 -20.93
CA ALA A 97 -16.14 2.91 -20.62
C ALA A 97 -14.70 3.45 -20.51
N ALA A 98 -14.28 4.26 -21.49
CA ALA A 98 -12.97 4.89 -21.48
C ALA A 98 -12.81 5.85 -20.30
N ALA A 99 -13.78 6.73 -20.05
CA ALA A 99 -13.72 7.67 -18.93
C ALA A 99 -13.64 6.95 -17.58
N SER A 100 -14.46 5.93 -17.36
CA SER A 100 -14.48 5.14 -16.13
C SER A 100 -13.15 4.41 -15.87
N PHE A 101 -12.59 3.77 -16.90
CA PHE A 101 -11.30 3.11 -16.79
C PHE A 101 -10.16 4.12 -16.53
N VAL A 102 -10.14 5.25 -17.24
CA VAL A 102 -9.14 6.29 -17.02
C VAL A 102 -9.23 6.88 -15.63
N ASP A 103 -10.44 7.10 -15.10
CA ASP A 103 -10.61 7.57 -13.72
C ASP A 103 -10.09 6.55 -12.70
N THR A 104 -10.25 5.26 -12.98
CA THR A 104 -9.71 4.16 -12.16
C THR A 104 -8.18 4.18 -12.20
N VAL A 105 -7.56 4.22 -13.38
CA VAL A 105 -6.10 4.24 -13.51
C VAL A 105 -5.50 5.54 -12.96
N ALA A 106 -6.14 6.69 -13.19
CA ALA A 106 -5.68 7.99 -12.72
C ALA A 106 -5.78 8.17 -11.19
N SER A 107 -6.47 7.27 -10.50
CA SER A 107 -6.53 7.27 -9.04
C SER A 107 -5.19 6.82 -8.42
N VAL A 108 -4.48 5.91 -9.11
CA VAL A 108 -3.20 5.32 -8.65
C VAL A 108 -2.00 5.79 -9.47
N ILE A 109 -2.20 6.19 -10.73
CA ILE A 109 -1.16 6.77 -11.61
C ILE A 109 -1.37 8.28 -11.70
N ARG A 110 -0.32 9.05 -11.42
CA ARG A 110 -0.34 10.50 -11.62
C ARG A 110 -0.26 10.82 -13.11
N LEU A 111 -1.36 11.30 -13.67
CA LEU A 111 -1.43 11.82 -15.03
C LEU A 111 -1.54 13.35 -15.00
N SER A 112 -0.85 14.03 -15.92
CA SER A 112 -0.98 15.48 -16.11
C SER A 112 -2.31 15.85 -16.78
N ASP A 113 -2.66 17.14 -16.72
CA ASP A 113 -3.88 17.69 -17.31
C ASP A 113 -3.96 17.47 -18.83
N GLY A 114 -2.83 17.32 -19.52
CA GLY A 114 -2.78 16.96 -20.93
C GLY A 114 -2.83 15.45 -21.19
N GLN A 115 -2.32 14.64 -20.25
CA GLN A 115 -2.25 13.18 -20.38
C GLN A 115 -3.62 12.51 -20.19
N LYS A 116 -4.39 12.94 -19.19
CA LYS A 116 -5.72 12.38 -18.91
C LYS A 116 -6.70 12.48 -20.10
N PRO A 117 -6.94 13.66 -20.72
CA PRO A 117 -7.84 13.77 -21.87
C PRO A 117 -7.30 13.06 -23.11
N LEU A 118 -5.97 13.02 -23.30
CA LEU A 118 -5.34 12.24 -24.36
C LEU A 118 -5.67 10.75 -24.19
N LEU A 119 -5.48 10.20 -22.99
CA LEU A 119 -5.75 8.80 -22.70
C LEU A 119 -7.22 8.43 -22.93
N ILE A 120 -8.16 9.27 -22.50
CA ILE A 120 -9.60 9.06 -22.75
C ILE A 120 -9.88 9.00 -24.25
N SER A 121 -9.32 9.93 -25.03
CA SER A 121 -9.54 9.99 -26.49
C SER A 121 -8.99 8.75 -27.22
N LEU A 122 -7.77 8.34 -26.88
CA LEU A 122 -7.11 7.18 -27.49
C LEU A 122 -7.78 5.87 -27.07
N LEU A 123 -8.18 5.73 -25.81
CA LEU A 123 -8.89 4.54 -25.34
C LEU A 123 -10.28 4.45 -25.95
N LYS A 124 -11.03 5.56 -26.02
CA LYS A 124 -12.31 5.61 -26.73
C LYS A 124 -12.17 5.15 -28.18
N LYS A 125 -11.08 5.52 -28.87
CA LYS A 125 -10.78 5.04 -30.23
C LYS A 125 -10.52 3.54 -30.25
N SER A 126 -9.72 3.04 -29.31
CA SER A 126 -9.36 1.63 -29.19
C SER A 126 -10.57 0.72 -28.90
N LEU A 127 -11.59 1.26 -28.21
CA LEU A 127 -12.81 0.54 -27.84
C LEU A 127 -13.92 0.54 -28.91
N ARG A 128 -13.80 1.27 -30.02
CA ARG A 128 -14.91 1.43 -31.00
C ARG A 128 -15.37 0.12 -31.63
N ASP A 129 -14.46 -0.82 -31.82
CA ASP A 129 -14.76 -2.11 -32.46
C ASP A 129 -14.98 -3.23 -31.44
N SER A 130 -15.21 -2.88 -30.17
CA SER A 130 -15.40 -3.81 -29.04
C SER A 130 -14.38 -4.97 -29.00
N PRO A 131 -13.06 -4.71 -29.10
CA PRO A 131 -12.06 -5.75 -28.98
C PRO A 131 -12.07 -6.39 -27.59
N ALA A 132 -11.51 -7.59 -27.49
CA ALA A 132 -11.20 -8.20 -26.18
C ALA A 132 -10.28 -7.26 -25.36
N SER A 133 -10.34 -7.35 -24.03
CA SER A 133 -9.65 -6.39 -23.16
C SER A 133 -8.14 -6.29 -23.43
N ASP A 134 -7.48 -7.43 -23.64
CA ASP A 134 -6.04 -7.50 -23.99
C ASP A 134 -5.75 -6.78 -25.30
N GLU A 135 -6.55 -7.05 -26.32
CA GLU A 135 -6.41 -6.43 -27.63
C GLU A 135 -6.68 -4.92 -27.57
N ALA A 136 -7.63 -4.48 -26.75
CA ALA A 136 -7.88 -3.06 -26.52
C ALA A 136 -6.68 -2.35 -25.88
N LEU A 137 -6.02 -2.98 -24.90
CA LEU A 137 -4.81 -2.45 -24.26
C LEU A 137 -3.61 -2.44 -25.22
N GLU A 138 -3.43 -3.48 -26.02
CA GLU A 138 -2.39 -3.54 -27.05
C GLU A 138 -2.60 -2.46 -28.13
N ARG A 139 -3.85 -2.29 -28.62
CA ARG A 139 -4.21 -1.20 -29.53
C ARG A 139 -3.99 0.17 -28.90
N LEU A 140 -4.38 0.34 -27.64
CA LEU A 140 -4.14 1.60 -26.92
C LEU A 140 -2.65 1.93 -26.87
N HIS A 141 -1.79 0.95 -26.57
CA HIS A 141 -0.35 1.16 -26.54
C HIS A 141 0.19 1.63 -27.90
N LEU A 142 -0.25 1.00 -29.01
CA LEU A 142 0.10 1.44 -30.36
C LEU A 142 -0.42 2.84 -30.68
N GLU A 143 -1.64 3.18 -30.26
CA GLU A 143 -2.24 4.50 -30.44
C GLU A 143 -1.49 5.58 -29.65
N VAL A 144 -0.97 5.26 -28.46
CA VAL A 144 -0.11 6.16 -27.67
C VAL A 144 1.22 6.37 -28.40
N GLN A 145 1.88 5.32 -28.88
CA GLN A 145 3.17 5.39 -29.59
C GLN A 145 3.09 6.19 -30.90
N ASN A 146 1.99 6.08 -31.62
CA ASN A 146 1.78 6.79 -32.88
C ASN A 146 1.19 8.20 -32.70
N SER A 147 0.87 8.60 -31.47
CA SER A 147 0.27 9.90 -31.19
C SER A 147 1.28 11.02 -31.38
N ARG A 148 0.88 12.05 -32.12
CA ARG A 148 1.68 13.28 -32.31
C ARG A 148 1.54 14.28 -31.16
N SER A 149 0.80 13.93 -30.11
CA SER A 149 0.61 14.80 -28.95
C SER A 149 1.91 14.91 -28.14
N LEU A 150 2.23 16.13 -27.70
CA LEU A 150 3.38 16.38 -26.81
C LEU A 150 3.26 15.63 -25.46
N ALA A 151 2.04 15.26 -25.05
CA ALA A 151 1.81 14.50 -23.84
C ALA A 151 2.04 12.97 -24.00
N ALA A 152 2.16 12.47 -25.24
CA ALA A 152 2.21 11.04 -25.52
C ALA A 152 3.43 10.32 -24.93
N PRO A 153 4.69 10.83 -25.05
CA PRO A 153 5.84 10.14 -24.47
C PRO A 153 5.76 10.02 -22.94
N GLY A 154 5.26 11.07 -22.28
CA GLY A 154 5.03 11.04 -20.83
C GLY A 154 3.90 10.07 -20.44
N LEU A 155 2.84 9.98 -21.26
CA LEU A 155 1.74 9.05 -21.04
C LEU A 155 2.20 7.59 -21.20
N GLU A 156 2.97 7.28 -22.24
CA GLU A 156 3.55 5.96 -22.47
C GLU A 156 4.39 5.50 -21.28
N LYS A 157 5.26 6.40 -20.78
CA LYS A 157 6.09 6.16 -19.59
C LYS A 157 5.24 5.94 -18.33
N ALA A 158 4.17 6.73 -18.14
CA ALA A 158 3.31 6.60 -16.97
C ALA A 158 2.54 5.27 -16.95
N LEU A 159 2.12 4.79 -18.13
CA LEU A 159 1.34 3.55 -18.29
C LEU A 159 2.21 2.30 -18.48
N THR A 160 3.54 2.42 -18.43
CA THR A 160 4.46 1.27 -18.56
C THR A 160 4.07 0.05 -17.71
N PRO A 161 3.59 0.18 -16.46
CA PRO A 161 3.16 -0.99 -15.68
C PRO A 161 1.97 -1.78 -16.27
N LEU A 162 1.18 -1.18 -17.16
CA LEU A 162 0.05 -1.84 -17.84
C LEU A 162 0.48 -2.61 -19.09
N TRP A 163 1.70 -2.38 -19.58
CA TRP A 163 2.16 -2.93 -20.86
C TRP A 163 2.84 -4.29 -20.67
N GLY A 164 2.58 -5.21 -21.60
CA GLY A 164 3.34 -6.46 -21.75
C GLY A 164 3.02 -7.56 -20.74
N GLN A 165 2.05 -7.36 -19.84
CA GLN A 165 1.59 -8.39 -18.91
C GLN A 165 0.09 -8.61 -19.04
N LYS A 166 -0.32 -9.88 -19.05
CA LYS A 166 -1.73 -10.28 -19.12
C LYS A 166 -2.31 -10.39 -17.71
N PHE A 167 -2.58 -9.25 -17.09
CA PHE A 167 -3.18 -9.22 -15.74
C PHE A 167 -4.65 -9.63 -15.74
N PHE A 168 -5.35 -9.33 -16.83
CA PHE A 168 -6.79 -9.46 -16.95
C PHE A 168 -7.13 -10.27 -18.19
N GLU A 169 -8.28 -10.90 -18.18
CA GLU A 169 -8.91 -11.45 -19.37
C GLU A 169 -10.39 -11.07 -19.34
N ASN A 170 -11.01 -10.88 -20.51
CA ASN A 170 -12.40 -10.45 -20.55
C ASN A 170 -13.34 -11.59 -20.13
N GLY A 171 -14.19 -11.33 -19.15
CA GLY A 171 -15.21 -12.27 -18.68
C GLY A 171 -15.85 -11.82 -17.37
N ASP A 172 -16.82 -12.61 -16.91
CA ASP A 172 -17.45 -12.41 -15.60
C ASP A 172 -16.42 -12.59 -14.48
N PHE A 173 -16.52 -11.78 -13.43
CA PHE A 173 -15.57 -11.88 -12.33
C PHE A 173 -15.79 -13.15 -11.52
N GLU A 174 -14.83 -14.08 -11.57
CA GLU A 174 -14.83 -15.35 -10.85
C GLU A 174 -14.62 -15.15 -9.33
N ILE A 175 -15.70 -14.81 -8.61
CA ILE A 175 -15.71 -14.75 -7.14
C ILE A 175 -16.34 -16.03 -6.59
N PHE A 176 -15.50 -16.94 -6.10
CA PHE A 176 -15.90 -18.26 -5.61
C PHE A 176 -16.67 -18.18 -4.28
N SER A 177 -17.46 -19.21 -4.00
CA SER A 177 -17.93 -19.47 -2.64
C SER A 177 -16.74 -19.70 -1.73
N GLY A 178 -16.78 -19.16 -0.51
CA GLY A 178 -15.66 -19.25 0.42
C GLY A 178 -14.68 -18.08 0.25
N ILE A 179 -13.38 -18.38 0.18
CA ILE A 179 -12.31 -17.38 0.10
C ILE A 179 -11.71 -17.40 -1.32
N THR A 180 -11.78 -16.28 -2.03
CA THR A 180 -11.03 -16.03 -3.26
C THR A 180 -9.77 -15.24 -2.91
N LEU A 181 -8.59 -15.84 -3.03
CA LEU A 181 -7.31 -15.22 -2.68
C LEU A 181 -6.50 -14.92 -3.94
N LEU A 182 -6.28 -13.62 -4.20
CA LEU A 182 -5.53 -13.13 -5.34
C LEU A 182 -4.10 -12.80 -4.92
N GLU A 183 -3.12 -13.53 -5.47
CA GLU A 183 -1.70 -13.35 -5.16
C GLU A 183 -1.08 -12.42 -6.19
N LEU A 184 -0.52 -11.30 -5.70
CA LEU A 184 0.14 -10.26 -6.49
C LEU A 184 1.65 -10.18 -6.23
N GLY A 185 2.19 -11.08 -5.40
CA GLY A 185 3.57 -11.01 -4.91
C GLY A 185 4.68 -11.13 -5.94
N SER A 186 4.34 -11.63 -7.13
CA SER A 186 5.25 -11.66 -8.27
C SER A 186 5.46 -10.30 -8.94
N PHE A 187 4.67 -9.27 -8.59
CA PHE A 187 4.71 -7.95 -9.22
C PHE A 187 5.33 -6.85 -8.34
N PRO A 188 5.96 -5.83 -8.93
CA PRO A 188 6.39 -4.64 -8.20
C PRO A 188 5.20 -3.87 -7.59
N PRO A 189 5.37 -3.15 -6.46
CA PRO A 189 4.28 -2.45 -5.78
C PRO A 189 3.46 -1.50 -6.68
N SER A 190 4.13 -0.79 -7.60
CA SER A 190 3.44 0.09 -8.55
C SER A 190 2.46 -0.64 -9.46
N THR A 191 2.78 -1.89 -9.83
CA THR A 191 1.91 -2.76 -10.63
C THR A 191 0.80 -3.36 -9.77
N GLN A 192 1.13 -3.79 -8.55
CA GLN A 192 0.15 -4.31 -7.59
C GLN A 192 -0.99 -3.30 -7.37
N HIS A 193 -0.67 -2.03 -7.09
CA HIS A 193 -1.69 -0.99 -6.86
C HIS A 193 -2.61 -0.73 -8.04
N ILE A 194 -2.11 -0.89 -9.27
CA ILE A 194 -2.95 -0.76 -10.46
C ILE A 194 -3.90 -1.95 -10.57
N VAL A 195 -3.40 -3.16 -10.34
CA VAL A 195 -4.22 -4.37 -10.35
C VAL A 195 -5.29 -4.33 -9.26
N GLU A 196 -4.92 -3.97 -8.03
CA GLU A 196 -5.82 -3.75 -6.91
C GLU A 196 -6.95 -2.78 -7.26
N GLU A 197 -6.59 -1.60 -7.77
CA GLU A 197 -7.56 -0.55 -8.05
C GLU A 197 -8.56 -0.98 -9.13
N VAL A 198 -8.09 -1.69 -10.17
CA VAL A 198 -8.95 -2.29 -11.19
C VAL A 198 -9.84 -3.39 -10.60
N VAL A 199 -9.30 -4.27 -9.77
CA VAL A 199 -10.04 -5.36 -9.11
C VAL A 199 -11.10 -4.79 -8.16
N PHE A 200 -10.79 -3.77 -7.36
CA PHE A 200 -11.72 -3.12 -6.46
C PHE A 200 -12.82 -2.39 -7.23
N ALA A 201 -12.46 -1.72 -8.33
CA ALA A 201 -13.45 -1.08 -9.20
C ALA A 201 -14.36 -2.13 -9.86
N ALA A 202 -13.82 -3.28 -10.28
CA ALA A 202 -14.60 -4.40 -10.80
C ALA A 202 -15.52 -4.99 -9.73
N LEU A 203 -15.01 -5.29 -8.53
CA LEU A 203 -15.78 -5.83 -7.42
C LEU A 203 -16.94 -4.92 -7.03
N LEU A 204 -16.71 -3.60 -7.03
CA LEU A 204 -17.76 -2.62 -6.77
C LEU A 204 -18.82 -2.60 -7.87
N ARG A 205 -18.45 -2.76 -9.14
CA ARG A 205 -19.42 -2.91 -10.25
C ARG A 205 -20.22 -4.19 -10.10
N GLU A 206 -19.57 -5.33 -9.87
CA GLU A 206 -20.23 -6.62 -9.64
C GLU A 206 -21.23 -6.53 -8.48
N ALA A 207 -20.91 -5.78 -7.42
CA ALA A 207 -21.79 -5.58 -6.29
C ALA A 207 -23.12 -4.90 -6.67
N THR A 208 -23.14 -4.09 -7.73
CA THR A 208 -24.37 -3.40 -8.16
C THR A 208 -25.42 -4.32 -8.78
N HIS A 209 -25.06 -5.57 -9.11
CA HIS A 209 -26.02 -6.57 -9.59
C HIS A 209 -26.94 -7.05 -8.45
N GLU A 210 -28.25 -7.17 -8.71
CA GLU A 210 -29.25 -7.48 -7.67
C GLU A 210 -28.93 -8.78 -6.89
N ASP A 211 -28.48 -9.80 -7.63
CA ASP A 211 -28.17 -11.12 -7.10
C ASP A 211 -26.79 -11.24 -6.44
N PHE A 212 -26.03 -10.15 -6.31
CA PHE A 212 -24.69 -10.19 -5.73
C PHE A 212 -24.71 -10.78 -4.30
N PRO A 213 -24.04 -11.91 -4.05
CA PRO A 213 -23.95 -12.48 -2.71
C PRO A 213 -23.15 -11.56 -1.78
N PRO A 214 -23.53 -11.41 -0.51
CA PRO A 214 -22.76 -10.64 0.45
C PRO A 214 -21.29 -11.06 0.45
N THR A 215 -20.40 -10.08 0.33
CA THR A 215 -18.98 -10.29 0.12
C THR A 215 -18.16 -9.36 0.99
N PHE A 216 -17.12 -9.89 1.63
CA PHE A 216 -16.13 -9.10 2.36
C PHE A 216 -14.83 -9.01 1.56
N LEU A 217 -14.33 -7.79 1.36
CA LEU A 217 -12.97 -7.53 0.94
C LEU A 217 -12.06 -7.52 2.17
N TYR A 218 -11.20 -8.52 2.31
CA TYR A 218 -10.21 -8.62 3.38
C TYR A 218 -8.86 -8.11 2.90
N LEU A 219 -8.40 -7.01 3.50
CA LEU A 219 -7.07 -6.43 3.28
C LEU A 219 -6.28 -6.50 4.58
N ASP A 220 -5.23 -7.32 4.60
CA ASP A 220 -4.23 -7.30 5.66
C ASP A 220 -3.15 -6.25 5.35
N GLU A 221 -2.54 -5.69 6.39
CA GLU A 221 -1.58 -4.58 6.26
C GLU A 221 -2.08 -3.44 5.34
N LEU A 222 -3.25 -2.88 5.67
CA LEU A 222 -3.93 -1.83 4.89
C LEU A 222 -3.03 -0.66 4.46
N SER A 223 -1.96 -0.35 5.20
CA SER A 223 -0.99 0.68 4.82
C SER A 223 -0.31 0.43 3.47
N ASN A 224 -0.34 -0.81 2.96
CA ASN A 224 0.17 -1.18 1.65
C ASN A 224 -0.83 -0.86 0.52
N PHE A 225 -2.06 -0.43 0.80
CA PHE A 225 -3.07 -0.18 -0.23
C PHE A 225 -3.30 1.32 -0.47
N PRO A 226 -3.55 1.74 -1.72
CA PRO A 226 -4.01 3.09 -2.01
C PRO A 226 -5.35 3.36 -1.31
N LEU A 227 -5.39 4.36 -0.45
CA LEU A 227 -6.61 4.79 0.23
C LEU A 227 -6.79 6.29 0.07
N HIS A 228 -7.82 6.70 -0.67
CA HIS A 228 -8.27 8.09 -0.78
C HIS A 228 -9.71 8.14 -1.31
N GLN A 229 -10.37 9.28 -1.20
CA GLN A 229 -11.80 9.42 -1.49
C GLN A 229 -12.17 8.99 -2.92
N THR A 230 -11.26 9.20 -3.87
CA THR A 230 -11.46 8.88 -5.29
C THR A 230 -11.03 7.46 -5.68
N SER A 231 -10.28 6.76 -4.81
CA SER A 231 -9.89 5.35 -5.03
C SER A 231 -11.10 4.43 -4.98
N ALA A 232 -11.01 3.28 -5.64
CA ALA A 232 -12.03 2.25 -5.63
C ALA A 232 -12.27 1.73 -4.20
N LEU A 233 -11.22 1.51 -3.40
CA LEU A 233 -11.36 1.16 -1.98
C LEU A 233 -12.12 2.24 -1.19
N GLY A 234 -11.80 3.52 -1.42
CA GLY A 234 -12.51 4.64 -0.82
C GLY A 234 -13.99 4.68 -1.20
N LYS A 235 -14.33 4.37 -2.46
CA LYS A 235 -15.72 4.24 -2.91
C LYS A 235 -16.41 3.06 -2.23
N ILE A 236 -15.79 1.87 -2.19
CA ILE A 236 -16.32 0.69 -1.49
C ILE A 236 -16.68 1.02 -0.03
N LEU A 237 -15.80 1.72 0.70
CA LEU A 237 -16.09 2.11 2.08
C LEU A 237 -17.30 3.03 2.22
N ASN A 238 -17.53 3.91 1.26
CA ASN A 238 -18.63 4.88 1.29
C ASN A 238 -19.96 4.31 0.79
N GLU A 239 -19.95 3.45 -0.23
CA GLU A 239 -21.16 3.00 -0.91
C GLU A 239 -21.37 1.48 -0.96
N GLY A 240 -20.32 0.68 -0.79
CA GLY A 240 -20.35 -0.78 -0.90
C GLY A 240 -21.42 -1.45 -0.03
N ARG A 241 -21.70 -0.90 1.17
CA ARG A 241 -22.74 -1.40 2.07
C ARG A 241 -24.14 -1.48 1.43
N LYS A 242 -24.46 -0.58 0.49
CA LYS A 242 -25.75 -0.57 -0.24
C LYS A 242 -25.94 -1.82 -1.09
N TYR A 243 -24.82 -2.43 -1.46
CA TYR A 243 -24.71 -3.53 -2.41
C TYR A 243 -24.33 -4.86 -1.75
N GLY A 244 -24.17 -4.87 -0.42
CA GLY A 244 -23.69 -6.06 0.30
C GLY A 244 -22.18 -6.32 0.15
N LEU A 245 -21.41 -5.30 -0.25
CA LEU A 245 -19.95 -5.33 -0.28
C LEU A 245 -19.39 -4.63 0.96
N TYR A 246 -18.63 -5.37 1.75
CA TYR A 246 -18.08 -4.92 3.03
C TYR A 246 -16.56 -5.03 3.04
N CYS A 247 -15.90 -4.38 3.99
CA CYS A 247 -14.45 -4.48 4.17
C CYS A 247 -14.11 -5.07 5.52
N MET A 248 -13.09 -5.93 5.58
CA MET A 248 -12.34 -6.25 6.80
C MET A 248 -10.92 -5.72 6.60
N LEU A 249 -10.60 -4.64 7.29
CA LEU A 249 -9.36 -3.89 7.10
C LEU A 249 -8.47 -4.04 8.32
N VAL A 250 -7.26 -4.57 8.14
CA VAL A 250 -6.31 -4.81 9.25
C VAL A 250 -5.07 -3.96 9.05
N THR A 251 -4.61 -3.28 10.10
CA THR A 251 -3.37 -2.50 10.07
C THR A 251 -2.64 -2.56 11.41
N GLN A 252 -1.33 -2.27 11.38
CA GLN A 252 -0.51 -2.20 12.58
C GLN A 252 -0.56 -0.83 13.27
N SER A 253 -0.71 0.24 12.49
CA SER A 253 -0.61 1.61 12.97
C SER A 253 -1.62 2.51 12.27
N ILE A 254 -2.30 3.34 13.07
CA ILE A 254 -3.20 4.38 12.57
C ILE A 254 -2.43 5.64 12.08
N ARG A 255 -1.17 5.80 12.51
CA ARG A 255 -0.32 6.94 12.16
C ARG A 255 0.01 6.98 10.68
N ASN A 256 0.10 5.82 10.03
CA ASN A 256 0.37 5.69 8.60
C ASN A 256 -0.71 6.37 7.72
N PHE A 257 -1.87 6.68 8.29
CA PHE A 257 -2.99 7.27 7.56
C PHE A 257 -3.12 8.77 7.86
N LYS A 258 -3.17 9.57 6.80
CA LYS A 258 -3.45 11.02 6.86
C LYS A 258 -4.89 11.29 7.34
N ALA A 259 -5.18 12.53 7.73
CA ALA A 259 -6.50 12.91 8.25
C ALA A 259 -7.67 12.49 7.34
N GLY A 260 -7.58 12.76 6.02
CA GLY A 260 -8.61 12.35 5.05
C GLY A 260 -8.78 10.83 4.92
N GLN A 261 -7.70 10.07 5.06
CA GLN A 261 -7.76 8.60 5.06
C GLN A 261 -8.41 8.06 6.34
N ARG A 262 -8.10 8.67 7.49
CA ARG A 262 -8.73 8.32 8.76
C ARG A 262 -10.26 8.52 8.73
N ILE A 263 -10.76 9.56 8.04
CA ILE A 263 -12.20 9.77 7.83
C ILE A 263 -12.83 8.60 7.03
N LEU A 264 -12.12 8.05 6.04
CA LEU A 264 -12.58 6.87 5.31
C LEU A 264 -12.63 5.63 6.20
N LEU A 265 -11.63 5.44 7.07
CA LEU A 265 -11.62 4.32 8.02
C LEU A 265 -12.79 4.41 9.02
N GLN A 266 -13.24 5.61 9.39
CA GLN A 266 -14.43 5.82 10.22
C GLN A 266 -15.74 5.41 9.53
N GLN A 267 -15.74 5.14 8.22
CA GLN A 267 -16.89 4.54 7.55
C GLN A 267 -17.09 3.07 7.93
N CYS A 268 -16.11 2.41 8.57
CA CYS A 268 -16.31 1.10 9.15
C CYS A 268 -17.25 1.22 10.37
N LYS A 269 -18.30 0.39 10.41
CA LYS A 269 -19.25 0.38 11.54
C LYS A 269 -18.61 -0.15 12.81
N TYR A 270 -17.69 -1.09 12.65
CA TYR A 270 -16.97 -1.73 13.74
C TYR A 270 -15.49 -1.38 13.68
N ALA A 271 -14.93 -1.00 14.82
CA ALA A 271 -13.50 -0.78 14.96
C ALA A 271 -12.98 -1.53 16.19
N MET A 272 -11.92 -2.29 16.01
CA MET A 272 -11.31 -3.16 17.03
C MET A 272 -9.87 -2.72 17.23
N TYR A 273 -9.57 -2.17 18.40
CA TYR A 273 -8.26 -1.65 18.75
C TYR A 273 -7.59 -2.58 19.74
N PHE A 274 -6.65 -3.36 19.24
CA PHE A 274 -5.64 -3.99 20.09
C PHE A 274 -4.71 -2.92 20.65
N GLN A 275 -3.85 -3.30 21.61
CA GLN A 275 -2.89 -2.39 22.19
C GLN A 275 -2.07 -1.67 21.08
N PRO A 276 -2.20 -0.33 20.94
CA PRO A 276 -1.41 0.40 19.96
C PRO A 276 0.03 0.62 20.48
N ALA A 277 0.89 1.21 19.66
CA ALA A 277 2.18 1.71 20.15
C ALA A 277 1.97 2.83 21.18
N ASP A 278 2.90 2.98 22.13
CA ASP A 278 2.74 3.90 23.27
C ASP A 278 2.51 5.36 22.84
N ASP A 279 3.19 5.78 21.79
CA ASP A 279 3.09 7.09 21.18
C ASP A 279 1.84 7.28 20.30
N GLU A 280 1.10 6.21 20.02
CA GLU A 280 -0.14 6.21 19.24
C GLU A 280 -1.41 6.11 20.10
N ILE A 281 -1.31 5.76 21.38
CA ILE A 281 -2.46 5.57 22.29
C ILE A 281 -3.41 6.77 22.24
N ARG A 282 -2.88 7.99 22.38
CA ARG A 282 -3.69 9.22 22.36
C ARG A 282 -4.36 9.45 20.99
N MET A 283 -3.68 9.08 19.90
CA MET A 283 -4.23 9.17 18.56
C MET A 283 -5.40 8.19 18.38
N CYS A 284 -5.23 6.92 18.79
CA CYS A 284 -6.30 5.93 18.77
C CYS A 284 -7.50 6.34 19.64
N ALA A 285 -7.26 6.85 20.85
CA ALA A 285 -8.33 7.32 21.74
C ALA A 285 -9.18 8.43 21.11
N ARG A 286 -8.54 9.43 20.48
CA ARG A 286 -9.21 10.50 19.73
C ARG A 286 -9.95 10.00 18.50
N PHE A 287 -9.44 8.94 17.88
CA PHE A 287 -10.04 8.33 16.71
C PHE A 287 -11.33 7.55 17.05
N ILE A 288 -11.38 6.92 18.24
CA ILE A 288 -12.57 6.26 18.79
C ILE A 288 -13.63 7.27 19.24
N SER A 289 -13.20 8.32 19.94
CA SER A 289 -14.08 9.37 20.45
C SER A 289 -13.36 10.71 20.41
N SER A 290 -13.99 11.72 19.80
CA SER A 290 -13.42 13.08 19.66
C SER A 290 -13.05 13.71 21.00
N SER A 291 -13.76 13.35 22.08
CA SER A 291 -13.45 13.78 23.45
C SER A 291 -12.21 13.10 24.07
N GLY A 292 -11.57 12.17 23.36
CA GLY A 292 -10.22 11.65 23.64
C GLY A 292 -9.93 11.35 25.11
N GLY A 293 -10.90 10.78 25.83
CA GLY A 293 -10.89 10.76 27.29
C GLY A 293 -9.67 10.05 27.88
N THR A 294 -9.18 10.54 29.02
CA THR A 294 -8.17 9.89 29.88
C THR A 294 -8.51 8.42 30.14
N LYS A 295 -9.80 8.10 30.28
CA LYS A 295 -10.32 6.74 30.39
C LYS A 295 -9.99 5.85 29.19
N LEU A 296 -10.21 6.31 27.96
CA LEU A 296 -9.90 5.53 26.74
C LEU A 296 -8.41 5.30 26.59
N THR A 297 -7.61 6.34 26.86
CA THR A 297 -6.15 6.25 26.88
C THR A 297 -5.68 5.19 27.88
N SER A 298 -6.23 5.20 29.10
CA SER A 298 -5.90 4.21 30.14
C SER A 298 -6.30 2.79 29.71
N MET A 299 -7.52 2.61 29.17
CA MET A 299 -7.99 1.30 28.70
C MET A 299 -7.12 0.75 27.57
N LEU A 300 -6.80 1.55 26.55
CA LEU A 300 -5.95 1.13 25.44
C LEU A 300 -4.54 0.76 25.91
N LYS A 301 -4.00 1.49 26.90
CA LYS A 301 -2.69 1.20 27.47
C LYS A 301 -2.65 -0.12 28.23
N SER A 302 -3.75 -0.47 28.93
CA SER A 302 -3.82 -1.68 29.77
C SER A 302 -4.11 -2.97 29.00
N LEU A 303 -4.50 -2.89 27.72
CA LEU A 303 -4.83 -4.06 26.89
C LEU A 303 -3.66 -5.06 26.85
N GLN A 304 -3.95 -6.32 27.16
CA GLN A 304 -3.01 -7.42 27.03
C GLN A 304 -3.07 -8.06 25.64
N VAL A 305 -2.12 -8.96 25.35
CA VAL A 305 -2.14 -9.75 24.12
C VAL A 305 -3.43 -10.58 24.06
N GLY A 306 -4.14 -10.50 22.94
CA GLY A 306 -5.44 -11.14 22.77
C GLY A 306 -6.62 -10.33 23.28
N GLU A 307 -6.40 -9.18 23.93
CA GLU A 307 -7.45 -8.22 24.30
C GLU A 307 -7.52 -7.08 23.29
N PHE A 308 -8.75 -6.62 23.03
CA PHE A 308 -8.99 -5.46 22.19
C PHE A 308 -10.19 -4.65 22.70
N LEU A 309 -10.17 -3.35 22.44
CA LEU A 309 -11.30 -2.47 22.64
C LEU A 309 -12.16 -2.46 21.36
N VAL A 310 -13.42 -2.86 21.47
CA VAL A 310 -14.38 -2.76 20.36
C VAL A 310 -15.19 -1.47 20.45
N SER A 311 -15.34 -0.80 19.33
CA SER A 311 -16.25 0.33 19.11
C SER A 311 -17.26 -0.04 18.02
N GLY A 312 -18.55 0.18 18.29
CA GLY A 312 -19.67 -0.23 17.45
C GLY A 312 -20.76 -0.93 18.27
N PRO A 313 -21.98 -1.12 17.73
CA PRO A 313 -23.08 -1.78 18.44
C PRO A 313 -22.83 -3.29 18.57
N VAL A 314 -22.50 -3.76 19.77
CA VAL A 314 -22.23 -5.17 20.08
C VAL A 314 -23.16 -5.71 21.16
N TYR A 315 -23.46 -7.00 21.08
CA TYR A 315 -24.34 -7.71 22.02
C TYR A 315 -23.49 -8.53 22.99
N VAL A 316 -23.82 -8.46 24.29
CA VAL A 316 -23.08 -9.17 25.35
C VAL A 316 -23.99 -10.24 25.98
N GLY A 317 -23.60 -11.50 25.85
CA GLY A 317 -24.41 -12.65 26.23
C GLY A 317 -25.72 -12.68 25.44
N ASP A 318 -26.83 -12.92 26.15
CA ASP A 318 -28.18 -13.00 25.57
C ASP A 318 -28.95 -11.68 25.68
N SER A 319 -28.26 -10.54 25.81
CA SER A 319 -28.92 -9.23 25.79
C SER A 319 -29.58 -8.99 24.43
N ASP A 320 -30.83 -8.54 24.41
CA ASP A 320 -31.53 -8.09 23.20
C ASP A 320 -31.16 -6.65 22.79
N THR A 321 -30.44 -5.92 23.65
CA THR A 321 -30.01 -4.54 23.39
C THR A 321 -28.51 -4.45 23.15
N PRO A 322 -28.06 -3.77 22.09
CA PRO A 322 -26.64 -3.60 21.83
C PRO A 322 -26.04 -2.52 22.74
N THR A 323 -24.81 -2.76 23.18
CA THR A 323 -23.97 -1.74 23.81
C THR A 323 -23.18 -1.02 22.73
N THR A 324 -23.23 0.31 22.72
CA THR A 324 -22.47 1.18 21.80
C THR A 324 -21.26 1.83 22.46
N LYS A 325 -21.14 1.74 23.79
CA LYS A 325 -19.98 2.22 24.53
C LYS A 325 -18.77 1.32 24.23
N PRO A 326 -17.56 1.88 24.07
CA PRO A 326 -16.37 1.07 23.87
C PRO A 326 -16.19 0.04 24.98
N LEU A 327 -15.95 -1.21 24.59
CA LEU A 327 -15.91 -2.38 25.47
C LEU A 327 -14.62 -3.16 25.26
N VAL A 328 -13.97 -3.60 26.35
CA VAL A 328 -12.81 -4.50 26.25
C VAL A 328 -13.30 -5.93 26.07
N VAL A 329 -12.74 -6.63 25.08
CA VAL A 329 -13.11 -7.97 24.67
C VAL A 329 -11.85 -8.82 24.58
N HIS A 330 -11.94 -10.06 25.07
CA HIS A 330 -10.90 -11.05 24.90
C HIS A 330 -11.21 -11.90 23.66
N SER A 331 -10.21 -12.11 22.80
CA SER A 331 -10.35 -12.81 21.51
C SER A 331 -10.59 -14.33 21.64
N LYS A 332 -10.30 -14.92 22.82
CA LYS A 332 -10.63 -16.32 23.13
C LYS A 332 -12.13 -16.50 23.43
N PRO A 333 -12.70 -17.68 23.16
CA PRO A 333 -14.04 -18.03 23.62
C PRO A 333 -14.11 -18.09 25.16
N PRO A 334 -15.31 -17.92 25.76
CA PRO A 334 -15.45 -17.88 27.21
C PRO A 334 -15.00 -19.16 27.93
N GLU A 335 -14.98 -20.30 27.24
CA GLU A 335 -14.51 -21.59 27.76
C GLU A 335 -12.99 -21.63 28.01
N ASP A 336 -12.21 -20.75 27.36
CA ASP A 336 -10.74 -20.68 27.46
C ASP A 336 -10.24 -19.45 28.23
N VAL A 337 -11.14 -18.62 28.76
CA VAL A 337 -10.80 -17.48 29.62
C VAL A 337 -10.69 -17.98 31.05
N VAL A 338 -9.62 -18.73 31.35
CA VAL A 338 -9.25 -19.04 32.73
C VAL A 338 -8.84 -17.71 33.39
N PRO A 339 -9.45 -17.31 34.52
CA PRO A 339 -8.97 -16.13 35.23
C PRO A 339 -7.52 -16.38 35.64
N ALA A 340 -6.67 -15.37 35.47
CA ALA A 340 -5.35 -15.34 36.10
C ALA A 340 -5.56 -15.26 37.63
N SER A 341 -5.79 -16.41 38.25
CA SER A 341 -5.93 -16.60 39.68
C SER A 341 -5.39 -17.97 40.02
N ASP A 342 -4.07 -18.07 40.09
CA ASP A 342 -3.40 -19.00 41.00
C ASP A 342 -2.10 -18.35 41.45
N ALA A 343 -2.22 -17.45 42.42
CA ALA A 343 -1.12 -17.08 43.30
C ALA A 343 -1.67 -16.61 44.67
N LEU A 344 -1.75 -17.61 45.58
CA LEU A 344 -1.52 -17.52 47.02
C LEU A 344 -2.54 -16.78 47.90
N THR A 345 -3.35 -17.59 48.57
CA THR A 345 -4.09 -17.36 49.82
C THR A 345 -3.18 -16.93 50.97
N ILE A 346 -3.42 -15.77 51.60
CA ILE A 346 -3.15 -15.48 53.04
C ILE A 346 -4.24 -14.50 53.55
N PRO A 347 -4.79 -14.67 54.77
CA PRO A 347 -6.10 -14.12 55.17
C PRO A 347 -6.05 -12.73 55.83
N MET A 348 -7.23 -12.10 55.84
CA MET A 348 -7.57 -10.81 56.43
C MET A 348 -7.55 -10.82 57.98
N PRO A 349 -7.24 -9.70 58.63
CA PRO A 349 -7.81 -9.37 59.93
C PRO A 349 -8.60 -8.06 59.91
N SER A 350 -9.53 -7.95 60.85
CA SER A 350 -10.60 -6.97 60.95
C SER A 350 -10.26 -5.73 61.80
N ASP A 351 -11.06 -4.68 61.53
CA ASP A 351 -11.57 -3.63 62.43
C ASP A 351 -10.83 -2.30 62.69
N THR A 352 -11.63 -1.24 62.47
CA THR A 352 -11.76 0.08 63.14
C THR A 352 -10.84 1.27 62.81
N GLU A 353 -11.38 2.17 61.96
CA GLU A 353 -11.58 3.67 62.06
C GLU A 353 -10.57 4.61 62.78
N PRO A 354 -10.52 5.95 62.49
CA PRO A 354 -11.59 6.80 61.96
C PRO A 354 -11.24 7.85 60.88
N LEU A 355 -12.32 8.45 60.36
CA LEU A 355 -12.46 9.57 59.44
C LEU A 355 -11.86 10.90 59.95
N LEU A 356 -11.33 11.71 59.01
CA LEU A 356 -11.12 13.16 59.17
C LEU A 356 -11.63 13.93 57.91
N PRO A 357 -12.04 15.21 58.06
CA PRO A 357 -13.08 15.89 57.26
C PRO A 357 -12.57 16.52 55.94
N PRO A 358 -13.48 16.98 55.05
CA PRO A 358 -13.13 17.40 53.69
C PRO A 358 -12.42 18.76 53.66
N ALA A 359 -11.29 18.82 52.94
CA ALA A 359 -10.62 20.06 52.61
C ALA A 359 -11.37 20.80 51.48
N GLN A 360 -11.36 22.12 51.62
CA GLN A 360 -12.17 23.09 50.91
C GLN A 360 -11.84 23.22 49.42
N ILE A 361 -12.86 23.64 48.68
CA ILE A 361 -12.84 24.06 47.29
C ILE A 361 -12.02 25.36 47.21
N ASP A 362 -10.90 25.34 46.51
CA ASP A 362 -10.32 26.55 45.96
C ASP A 362 -10.70 26.66 44.48
N PHE A 363 -11.44 27.73 44.18
CA PHE A 363 -11.69 28.21 42.83
C PHE A 363 -10.35 28.59 42.19
N LEU A 364 -10.01 27.94 41.07
CA LEU A 364 -8.97 28.45 40.17
C LEU A 364 -9.62 29.23 39.01
N PRO A 365 -8.98 30.32 38.56
CA PRO A 365 -9.55 31.28 37.63
C PRO A 365 -9.70 30.70 36.21
N PRO A 366 -10.52 31.32 35.34
CA PRO A 366 -10.54 30.95 33.93
C PRO A 366 -9.20 31.37 33.31
N LEU A 367 -8.49 30.43 32.70
CA LEU A 367 -7.29 30.72 31.92
C LEU A 367 -7.54 30.31 30.47
N ASP A 368 -8.02 31.29 29.71
CA ASP A 368 -7.40 31.60 28.42
C ASP A 368 -5.90 31.88 28.66
N GLU A 369 -5.08 31.63 27.63
CA GLU A 369 -3.63 31.80 27.59
C GLU A 369 -2.81 30.69 28.26
N LEU A 370 -2.33 29.74 27.44
CA LEU A 370 -0.95 29.22 27.48
C LEU A 370 -0.60 28.70 26.08
N ASP A 371 -0.32 29.67 25.20
CA ASP A 371 0.59 29.50 24.06
C ASP A 371 2.00 29.86 24.56
N GLY A 372 3.03 29.18 24.06
CA GLY A 372 4.42 29.49 24.36
C GLY A 372 5.21 28.37 25.06
N CYS A 373 5.90 27.56 24.27
CA CYS A 373 7.30 27.27 24.55
C CYS A 373 8.10 27.72 23.33
N ASP A 374 8.80 28.83 23.52
CA ASP A 374 9.86 29.35 22.68
C ASP A 374 11.04 28.37 22.64
N ASP A 375 11.66 28.25 21.47
CA ASP A 375 13.12 28.20 21.34
C ASP A 375 13.47 29.21 20.23
N GLU A 376 13.78 30.43 20.67
CA GLU A 376 14.45 31.46 19.89
C GLU A 376 15.94 31.11 19.78
N ASP A 377 16.48 31.10 18.57
CA ASP A 377 17.84 31.57 18.38
C ASP A 377 17.92 32.49 17.15
N SER A 378 18.13 33.76 17.50
CA SER A 378 18.22 34.98 16.71
C SER A 378 19.21 34.95 15.54
N THR A 379 18.86 35.60 14.42
CA THR A 379 19.40 36.92 14.02
C THR A 379 18.87 37.41 12.66
N GLN A 380 17.92 38.36 12.77
CA GLN A 380 17.73 39.62 12.05
C GLN A 380 17.99 39.77 10.52
N ASN A 381 16.88 40.10 9.84
CA ASN A 381 16.63 41.28 8.99
C ASN A 381 17.42 41.47 7.67
N ASN A 382 16.70 41.40 6.55
CA ASN A 382 16.27 42.61 5.82
C ASN A 382 15.29 42.27 4.69
N GLU A 383 14.11 42.90 4.76
CA GLU A 383 13.22 43.21 3.64
C GLU A 383 13.95 44.13 2.65
N PHE A 384 13.75 43.97 1.33
CA PHE A 384 13.56 45.04 0.33
C PHE A 384 13.56 44.44 -1.10
N GLU A 385 12.45 44.57 -1.81
CA GLU A 385 12.39 44.74 -3.28
C GLU A 385 12.26 46.26 -3.59
N PRO A 386 12.35 46.78 -4.86
CA PRO A 386 12.80 46.17 -6.12
C PRO A 386 13.80 47.04 -6.96
N VAL A 387 14.38 46.42 -8.00
CA VAL A 387 14.71 46.93 -9.37
C VAL A 387 15.35 48.31 -9.56
N THR A 388 16.56 48.35 -10.16
CA THR A 388 16.92 49.18 -11.34
C THR A 388 18.20 48.69 -12.02
N GLU A 389 18.31 49.07 -13.30
CA GLU A 389 19.16 48.58 -14.38
C GLU A 389 20.65 49.00 -14.35
N ASP A 390 21.43 48.18 -15.06
CA ASP A 390 22.53 48.51 -15.97
C ASP A 390 23.93 48.94 -15.50
N VAL A 391 24.88 48.44 -16.32
CA VAL A 391 26.27 48.87 -16.58
C VAL A 391 27.39 48.10 -15.85
N CYS A 392 27.97 47.14 -16.58
CA CYS A 392 29.38 46.68 -16.49
C CYS A 392 30.31 47.63 -17.29
N PRO A 393 31.67 47.52 -17.28
CA PRO A 393 32.67 46.87 -16.40
C PRO A 393 33.83 47.91 -16.12
N PRO A 394 35.16 47.64 -15.96
CA PRO A 394 35.96 46.40 -15.98
C PRO A 394 37.15 46.24 -14.99
N LEU A 395 37.65 44.99 -14.96
CA LEU A 395 39.04 44.48 -14.91
C LEU A 395 40.12 45.19 -14.06
N LEU A 396 40.88 44.37 -13.31
CA LEU A 396 42.37 44.30 -13.21
C LEU A 396 42.73 43.34 -12.04
N SER A 397 43.13 42.10 -12.30
CA SER A 397 44.49 41.59 -12.55
C SER A 397 45.18 41.00 -11.30
N LEU A 398 45.41 39.68 -11.36
CA LEU A 398 46.41 38.88 -10.61
C LEU A 398 47.82 39.49 -10.72
N PRO A 399 48.75 39.21 -9.78
CA PRO A 399 49.68 38.06 -9.92
C PRO A 399 49.92 37.28 -8.60
N ARG A 400 49.93 35.93 -8.61
CA ARG A 400 51.13 35.04 -8.63
C ARG A 400 52.18 35.32 -7.55
N GLU A 401 52.41 34.33 -6.67
CA GLU A 401 53.66 33.53 -6.61
C GLU A 401 53.61 32.47 -5.49
N HIS A 402 54.03 31.24 -5.82
CA HIS A 402 54.34 30.14 -4.89
C HIS A 402 55.78 30.28 -4.37
N PRO A 403 56.12 29.64 -3.23
CA PRO A 403 57.07 28.53 -3.36
C PRO A 403 56.80 27.31 -2.44
N THR A 404 56.96 26.13 -3.06
CA THR A 404 57.66 24.90 -2.61
C THR A 404 57.60 24.39 -1.15
N THR A 405 57.05 23.17 -1.05
CA THR A 405 57.11 22.04 -0.09
C THR A 405 58.51 21.65 0.44
N PRO A 406 58.72 20.59 1.29
CA PRO A 406 57.77 19.63 1.92
C PRO A 406 58.05 19.31 3.42
N VAL A 407 57.09 18.67 4.11
CA VAL A 407 57.37 17.81 5.28
C VAL A 407 56.60 16.51 5.16
N SER A 408 57.34 15.41 5.34
CA SER A 408 56.92 14.01 5.29
C SER A 408 56.03 13.61 6.46
N HIS A 409 55.07 12.72 6.25
CA HIS A 409 54.77 11.66 7.22
C HIS A 409 54.29 10.39 6.51
N ASN A 410 54.93 9.28 6.88
CA ASN A 410 54.62 7.90 6.53
C ASN A 410 53.29 7.47 7.14
N GLU A 411 52.47 6.74 6.38
CA GLU A 411 51.68 5.64 6.93
C GLU A 411 51.34 4.61 5.84
N MET A 412 51.41 3.34 6.23
CA MET A 412 51.38 2.12 5.41
C MET A 412 50.04 1.90 4.71
N ILE A 413 50.08 1.57 3.41
CA ILE A 413 48.96 1.05 2.63
C ILE A 413 49.16 -0.46 2.45
N SER A 414 48.15 -1.26 2.82
CA SER A 414 48.06 -2.69 2.58
C SER A 414 47.28 -2.96 1.28
N GLU A 415 47.85 -3.73 0.35
CA GLU A 415 47.22 -4.16 -0.91
C GLU A 415 46.09 -5.20 -0.69
N PRO A 416 45.01 -5.20 -1.50
CA PRO A 416 44.07 -6.34 -1.59
C PRO A 416 44.48 -7.32 -2.72
N PRO A 417 44.01 -8.59 -2.68
CA PRO A 417 44.51 -9.65 -3.53
C PRO A 417 43.97 -9.59 -4.98
N LYS A 418 44.82 -9.97 -5.94
CA LYS A 418 44.47 -10.11 -7.37
C LYS A 418 43.50 -11.29 -7.58
N GLN A 419 42.37 -11.05 -8.25
CA GLN A 419 41.50 -12.10 -8.80
C GLN A 419 41.79 -12.26 -10.30
N ASP A 420 42.10 -13.48 -10.74
CA ASP A 420 42.39 -13.81 -12.13
C ASP A 420 41.11 -13.85 -12.99
N LEU A 421 41.13 -13.19 -14.15
CA LEU A 421 40.05 -13.27 -15.15
C LEU A 421 40.15 -14.55 -15.99
N PRO A 422 39.01 -15.18 -16.36
CA PRO A 422 39.00 -16.39 -17.17
C PRO A 422 39.45 -16.14 -18.61
N THR A 423 40.16 -17.11 -19.18
CA THR A 423 40.76 -17.02 -20.53
C THR A 423 39.71 -17.23 -21.62
N ALA A 424 39.94 -16.64 -22.81
CA ALA A 424 39.01 -16.67 -23.95
C ALA A 424 38.54 -18.08 -24.37
N GLU A 425 39.37 -19.11 -24.16
CA GLU A 425 39.03 -20.51 -24.46
C GLU A 425 37.93 -21.06 -23.53
N GLN A 426 37.88 -20.63 -22.27
CA GLN A 426 36.84 -21.04 -21.30
C GLN A 426 35.47 -20.40 -21.62
N ILE A 427 35.49 -19.22 -22.23
CA ILE A 427 34.28 -18.51 -22.67
C ILE A 427 33.68 -19.21 -23.90
N ILE A 428 34.53 -19.63 -24.85
CA ILE A 428 34.10 -20.31 -26.08
C ILE A 428 33.50 -21.68 -25.77
N ALA A 429 34.06 -22.43 -24.82
CA ALA A 429 33.53 -23.73 -24.40
C ALA A 429 32.11 -23.62 -23.76
N SER A 430 31.82 -22.51 -23.09
CA SER A 430 30.52 -22.26 -22.44
C SER A 430 29.40 -21.90 -23.43
N ILE A 431 29.75 -21.36 -24.60
CA ILE A 431 28.80 -20.97 -25.65
C ILE A 431 28.39 -22.18 -26.50
N ALA A 432 29.29 -23.16 -26.67
CA ALA A 432 29.03 -24.34 -27.50
C ALA A 432 27.98 -25.31 -26.91
N SER A 433 27.68 -25.25 -25.60
CA SER A 433 26.76 -26.18 -24.94
C SER A 433 25.29 -25.74 -24.90
N SER A 434 24.91 -24.59 -25.48
CA SER A 434 23.55 -24.03 -25.36
C SER A 434 22.75 -23.95 -26.67
N ASN A 435 22.93 -24.89 -27.60
CA ASN A 435 22.13 -24.93 -28.82
C ASN A 435 20.81 -25.70 -28.63
N GLN A 436 19.80 -25.02 -28.08
CA GLN A 436 18.40 -25.29 -28.36
C GLN A 436 17.63 -23.97 -28.45
N SER A 437 16.85 -23.87 -29.54
CA SER A 437 16.15 -22.70 -30.06
C SER A 437 15.42 -21.87 -29.00
N ARG A 438 15.75 -20.57 -28.89
CA ARG A 438 15.07 -19.59 -28.03
C ARG A 438 14.60 -18.36 -28.80
N SER A 439 13.31 -18.07 -28.60
CA SER A 439 12.58 -16.84 -28.90
C SER A 439 13.16 -15.66 -28.09
N CYS A 440 13.11 -14.46 -28.68
CA CYS A 440 13.80 -13.26 -28.23
C CYS A 440 13.16 -12.57 -27.02
N TYR A 441 12.97 -13.23 -25.88
CA TYR A 441 12.73 -12.55 -24.59
C TYR A 441 13.20 -13.48 -23.47
N ASN A 442 14.35 -13.16 -22.85
CA ASN A 442 14.70 -13.50 -21.46
C ASN A 442 16.15 -13.09 -21.17
N TYR A 443 16.34 -11.93 -20.55
CA TYR A 443 17.48 -11.68 -19.66
C TYR A 443 17.05 -10.66 -18.62
N TYR A 444 16.63 -11.13 -17.45
CA TYR A 444 16.91 -10.48 -16.18
C TYR A 444 16.98 -11.59 -15.12
N SER A 445 18.16 -11.77 -14.53
CA SER A 445 18.32 -12.48 -13.26
C SER A 445 19.28 -11.67 -12.38
N PRO A 446 19.06 -11.59 -11.06
CA PRO A 446 19.63 -10.55 -10.20
C PRO A 446 20.82 -11.08 -9.40
N ALA A 447 21.97 -10.41 -9.47
CA ALA A 447 23.03 -10.53 -8.46
C ALA A 447 24.07 -9.42 -8.63
N TRP A 448 23.93 -8.30 -7.93
CA TRP A 448 25.04 -7.36 -7.69
C TRP A 448 25.07 -6.95 -6.20
N PRO A 449 26.22 -7.00 -5.52
CA PRO A 449 26.38 -6.50 -4.16
C PRO A 449 26.55 -4.97 -4.13
N GLN A 450 26.13 -4.36 -3.02
CA GLN A 450 26.18 -2.91 -2.77
C GLN A 450 27.61 -2.36 -2.76
N THR A 451 27.82 -1.21 -3.42
CA THR A 451 28.99 -0.32 -3.18
C THR A 451 28.58 1.16 -3.28
N GLN A 452 29.15 1.96 -2.38
CA GLN A 452 28.96 3.39 -2.12
C GLN A 452 29.35 4.33 -3.29
N PRO A 453 28.94 5.62 -3.29
CA PRO A 453 28.96 6.46 -4.49
C PRO A 453 30.36 7.02 -4.77
N ILE A 454 30.80 6.94 -6.03
CA ILE A 454 32.03 7.60 -6.52
C ILE A 454 31.63 8.75 -7.45
N ASP A 455 32.31 9.86 -7.19
CA ASP A 455 32.20 11.19 -7.78
C ASP A 455 32.37 11.20 -9.31
N SER A 456 31.56 12.03 -9.96
CA SER A 456 31.55 12.25 -11.40
C SER A 456 32.72 13.13 -11.86
N SER A 457 33.71 12.53 -12.53
CA SER A 457 34.60 13.25 -13.46
C SER A 457 34.91 12.37 -14.67
N GLY A 458 34.79 12.95 -15.87
CA GLY A 458 34.74 12.25 -17.14
C GLY A 458 36.05 11.56 -17.53
N VAL A 459 35.92 10.39 -18.16
CA VAL A 459 37.01 9.69 -18.84
C VAL A 459 36.59 9.46 -20.28
N GLU A 460 37.29 10.10 -21.21
CA GLU A 460 37.18 9.89 -22.65
C GLU A 460 38.04 8.68 -23.03
N PHE A 461 37.47 7.69 -23.72
CA PHE A 461 38.19 6.49 -24.15
C PHE A 461 38.66 6.66 -25.60
N ASP A 462 39.98 6.56 -25.82
CA ASP A 462 40.60 6.58 -27.14
C ASP A 462 40.57 5.17 -27.77
N PHE A 463 39.97 5.07 -28.97
CA PHE A 463 39.85 3.84 -29.74
C PHE A 463 40.79 3.81 -30.96
N SER A 464 41.80 4.67 -31.01
CA SER A 464 42.80 4.76 -32.09
C SER A 464 43.52 3.45 -32.44
N HIS A 465 43.44 2.44 -31.57
CA HIS A 465 44.07 1.13 -31.74
C HIS A 465 43.10 -0.07 -31.86
N ALA A 466 41.79 0.17 -31.92
CA ALA A 466 40.82 -0.92 -32.05
C ALA A 466 40.64 -1.36 -33.52
N ASP A 467 41.03 -2.61 -33.82
CA ASP A 467 40.84 -3.24 -35.13
C ASP A 467 39.45 -3.89 -35.21
N PHE A 468 38.54 -3.29 -35.99
CA PHE A 468 37.17 -3.76 -36.19
C PHE A 468 36.99 -4.59 -37.47
N SER A 469 38.09 -5.05 -38.09
CA SER A 469 38.05 -5.82 -39.34
C SER A 469 37.26 -7.14 -39.24
N SER A 470 37.02 -7.66 -38.04
CA SER A 470 36.21 -8.87 -37.80
C SER A 470 34.70 -8.64 -37.77
N LEU A 471 34.22 -7.38 -37.80
CA LEU A 471 32.79 -7.03 -37.76
C LEU A 471 32.16 -6.77 -39.13
N VAL A 472 32.94 -6.83 -40.22
CA VAL A 472 32.43 -6.61 -41.58
C VAL A 472 32.13 -7.95 -42.25
N ARG A 473 30.85 -8.35 -42.27
CA ARG A 473 30.36 -9.42 -43.16
C ARG A 473 30.29 -8.91 -44.59
N LYS A 474 30.79 -9.71 -45.54
CA LYS A 474 31.06 -9.31 -46.93
C LYS A 474 29.83 -9.12 -47.84
N ASP A 475 28.61 -9.30 -47.36
CA ASP A 475 27.41 -9.26 -48.19
C ASP A 475 26.27 -8.47 -47.54
N ASP A 476 26.46 -7.17 -47.33
CA ASP A 476 25.31 -6.26 -47.20
C ASP A 476 25.65 -4.87 -47.79
N LYS A 477 25.21 -4.65 -49.03
CA LYS A 477 25.22 -3.34 -49.67
C LYS A 477 24.12 -2.46 -49.06
N ARG A 478 24.46 -1.70 -48.03
CA ARG A 478 24.00 -0.31 -47.75
C ARG A 478 24.19 0.03 -46.27
N PHE A 479 25.34 0.59 -45.90
CA PHE A 479 25.45 1.65 -44.89
C PHE A 479 26.74 2.43 -45.19
N VAL A 480 26.60 3.66 -45.70
CA VAL A 480 27.71 4.61 -45.83
C VAL A 480 27.65 5.49 -44.59
N PHE A 481 28.64 5.36 -43.70
CA PHE A 481 28.87 6.30 -42.62
C PHE A 481 29.84 7.37 -43.11
N THR A 482 29.37 8.61 -43.25
CA THR A 482 30.21 9.79 -43.41
C THR A 482 30.49 10.39 -42.03
N PRO A 483 31.75 10.43 -41.55
CA PRO A 483 32.06 11.11 -40.30
C PRO A 483 32.07 12.63 -40.51
N ASN A 484 31.25 13.34 -39.72
CA ASN A 484 31.30 14.79 -39.62
C ASN A 484 32.55 15.18 -38.83
N ILE A 485 33.59 15.64 -39.53
CA ILE A 485 34.74 16.32 -38.91
C ILE A 485 34.34 17.79 -38.78
N LYS A 486 34.15 18.26 -37.54
CA LYS A 486 34.07 19.71 -37.26
C LYS A 486 35.49 20.27 -37.27
N THR A 487 35.79 21.17 -38.21
CA THR A 487 36.89 22.13 -38.12
C THR A 487 36.54 23.29 -37.23
#